data_AF-A0AAD7RYP4-F1
#
_entry.id   AF-A0AAD7RYP4-F1
#
_cell.length_a   1.000
_cell.length_b   1.000
_cell.length_c   1.000
_cell.angle_alpha   90.00
_cell.angle_beta   90.00
_cell.angle_gamma   90.00
#
_symmetry.space_group_name_H-M   'P 1'
#
loop_
_entity.id
_entity.type
_entity.pdbx_description
1 polymer ?
#
loop_
_entity_poly.entity_id
_entity_poly.type
_entity_poly.pdbx_seq_one_letter_code
_entity_poly.pdbx_strand_id
1 'polypeptide(L)'
;MMYLDALTELVPWFHALDHTHYARWIPVHLKDMAELTTKHPDVARKFREGHFTVQKTQRVFSSIPIDQAHEQNNACIKGDGGAVGLTDNPSALRRWMVAGPEVARVIEEFQDGNQHWRRQTADTQEMGNPFEEESQDVVKLDTKEIAGPAAVETVMNAKRIGQEQFEAFTRECLLDRTKAVDDPIPRNKLKVFSTSTPRSQSKGQQQLASVKNDRELFARLYIGCQTRDGNLEELFRHENQACPPALSDGGSLCTGTKNDLLTCLEEVSGPLKTETPVTTCIVLDGAAIVQMLKPAASKTFEEYAQQIFIPYMSTKLQTVSRLDLVWDTYLADSLKGSTRAKRGQGVRRRVVAAAAIPGNWQNFL
;
A
#
# COMPACT_ATOMS: atom_id res chain seq x y z
N MET A 1 35.08 8.46 1.43
CA MET A 1 34.13 8.14 2.51
C MET A 1 32.71 8.17 1.98
N MET A 2 32.13 9.33 1.67
CA MET A 2 30.71 9.45 1.31
C MET A 2 30.17 8.46 0.26
N TYR A 3 30.94 8.12 -0.79
CA TYR A 3 30.51 7.14 -1.80
C TYR A 3 30.32 5.72 -1.25
N LEU A 4 31.30 5.20 -0.51
CA LEU A 4 31.23 3.87 0.09
C LEU A 4 30.14 3.83 1.17
N ASP A 5 30.05 4.88 1.98
CA ASP A 5 29.07 4.98 3.06
C ASP A 5 27.64 5.01 2.49
N ALA A 6 27.41 5.82 1.44
CA ALA A 6 26.10 5.91 0.78
C ALA A 6 25.70 4.58 0.12
N LEU A 7 26.62 3.93 -0.60
CA LEU A 7 26.33 2.63 -1.18
C LEU A 7 26.05 1.57 -0.11
N THR A 8 26.81 1.57 0.99
CA THR A 8 26.62 0.65 2.12
C THR A 8 25.23 0.80 2.73
N GLU A 9 24.74 2.03 2.90
CA GLU A 9 23.37 2.29 3.38
C GLU A 9 22.28 1.88 2.38
N LEU A 10 22.59 1.84 1.08
CA LEU A 10 21.65 1.44 0.03
C LEU A 10 21.54 -0.07 -0.16
N VAL A 11 22.63 -0.82 0.09
CA VAL A 11 22.65 -2.28 -0.15
C VAL A 11 21.51 -3.04 0.53
N PRO A 12 21.18 -2.78 1.82
CA PRO A 12 20.05 -3.44 2.47
C PRO A 12 18.75 -3.29 1.68
N TRP A 13 18.51 -2.11 1.10
CA TRP A 13 17.30 -1.87 0.31
C TRP A 13 17.25 -2.67 -0.98
N PHE A 14 18.40 -2.90 -1.63
CA PHE A 14 18.45 -3.75 -2.82
C PHE A 14 18.10 -5.21 -2.51
N HIS A 15 18.54 -5.72 -1.34
CA HIS A 15 18.13 -7.04 -0.87
C HIS A 15 16.65 -7.06 -0.51
N ALA A 16 16.18 -6.11 0.31
CA ALA A 16 14.79 -6.05 0.76
C ALA A 16 13.78 -5.97 -0.39
N LEU A 17 14.09 -5.19 -1.43
CA LEU A 17 13.20 -4.89 -2.55
C LEU A 17 13.44 -5.76 -3.80
N ASP A 18 14.16 -6.87 -3.67
CA ASP A 18 14.39 -7.85 -4.75
C ASP A 18 15.13 -7.29 -5.99
N HIS A 19 15.96 -6.26 -5.81
CA HIS A 19 16.87 -5.76 -6.84
C HIS A 19 18.10 -6.67 -6.95
N THR A 20 17.88 -7.92 -7.36
CA THR A 20 18.87 -9.01 -7.26
C THR A 20 20.20 -8.73 -7.97
N HIS A 21 20.19 -7.98 -9.08
CA HIS A 21 21.43 -7.58 -9.76
C HIS A 21 22.27 -6.63 -8.90
N TYR A 22 21.65 -5.62 -8.29
CA TYR A 22 22.33 -4.69 -7.39
C TYR A 22 22.72 -5.36 -6.08
N ALA A 23 21.82 -6.15 -5.49
CA ALA A 23 22.06 -6.92 -4.27
C ALA A 23 23.28 -7.85 -4.41
N ARG A 24 23.54 -8.38 -5.61
CA ARG A 24 24.71 -9.21 -5.90
C ARG A 24 25.99 -8.39 -6.10
N TRP A 25 25.94 -7.40 -6.98
CA TRP A 25 27.16 -6.74 -7.48
C TRP A 25 27.65 -5.58 -6.61
N ILE A 26 26.76 -4.90 -5.88
CA ILE A 26 27.18 -3.79 -5.01
C ILE A 26 28.05 -4.28 -3.83
N PRO A 27 27.78 -5.40 -3.14
CA PRO A 27 28.71 -5.94 -2.14
C PRO A 27 30.12 -6.22 -2.68
N VAL A 28 30.20 -6.79 -3.89
CA VAL A 28 31.48 -7.05 -4.58
C VAL A 28 32.18 -5.72 -4.88
N HIS A 29 31.45 -4.77 -5.45
CA HIS A 29 31.95 -3.42 -5.75
C HIS A 29 32.44 -2.69 -4.49
N LEU A 30 31.72 -2.78 -3.38
CA LEU A 30 32.11 -2.18 -2.10
C LEU A 30 33.44 -2.74 -1.61
N LYS A 31 33.62 -4.06 -1.69
CA LYS A 31 34.89 -4.72 -1.34
C LYS A 31 36.03 -4.24 -2.23
N ASP A 32 35.83 -4.23 -3.55
CA ASP A 32 36.85 -3.81 -4.51
C ASP A 32 37.21 -2.33 -4.31
N MET A 33 36.23 -1.48 -4.06
CA MET A 33 36.42 -0.06 -3.78
C MET A 33 37.10 0.20 -2.44
N ALA A 34 36.85 -0.62 -1.41
CA ALA A 34 37.54 -0.53 -0.12
C ALA A 34 39.03 -0.88 -0.23
N GLU A 35 39.37 -1.84 -1.10
CA GLU A 35 40.75 -2.28 -1.35
C GLU A 35 41.45 -1.47 -2.45
N LEU A 36 40.74 -0.59 -3.15
CA LEU A 36 41.22 0.15 -4.34
C LEU A 36 42.51 0.92 -4.06
N THR A 37 42.61 1.58 -2.91
CA THR A 37 43.81 2.34 -2.53
C THR A 37 45.07 1.49 -2.43
N THR A 38 44.91 0.23 -2.03
CA THR A 38 46.03 -0.69 -1.80
C THR A 38 46.37 -1.46 -3.07
N LYS A 39 45.35 -1.94 -3.80
CA LYS A 39 45.55 -2.76 -5.01
C LYS A 39 45.81 -1.92 -6.26
N HIS A 40 45.19 -0.75 -6.38
CA HIS A 40 45.22 0.11 -7.57
C HIS A 40 45.32 1.61 -7.20
N PRO A 41 46.44 2.05 -6.61
CA PRO A 41 46.58 3.42 -6.09
C PRO A 41 46.38 4.51 -7.15
N ASP A 42 46.81 4.27 -8.39
CA ASP A 42 46.61 5.23 -9.50
C ASP A 42 45.13 5.42 -9.85
N VAL A 43 44.36 4.33 -9.85
CA VAL A 43 42.91 4.36 -10.09
C VAL A 43 42.22 5.06 -8.92
N ALA A 44 42.62 4.77 -7.67
CA ALA A 44 42.09 5.44 -6.49
C ALA A 44 42.33 6.96 -6.52
N ARG A 45 43.51 7.39 -6.97
CA ARG A 45 43.82 8.81 -7.17
C ARG A 45 42.89 9.44 -8.22
N LYS A 46 42.73 8.80 -9.38
CA LYS A 46 41.83 9.28 -10.44
C LYS A 46 40.38 9.34 -10.01
N PHE A 47 39.94 8.38 -9.21
CA PHE A 47 38.61 8.40 -8.61
C PHE A 47 38.42 9.59 -7.67
N ARG A 48 39.39 9.88 -6.79
CA ARG A 48 39.34 11.07 -5.90
C ARG A 48 39.36 12.40 -6.64
N GLU A 49 40.05 12.44 -7.78
CA GLU A 49 40.07 13.60 -8.69
C GLU A 49 38.72 13.79 -9.42
N GLY A 50 37.74 12.89 -9.26
CA GLY A 50 36.40 13.01 -9.83
C GLY A 50 36.26 12.53 -11.27
N HIS A 51 37.29 11.84 -11.82
CA HIS A 51 37.34 11.37 -13.22
C HIS A 51 36.36 10.23 -13.56
N PHE A 52 35.33 10.02 -12.76
CA PHE A 52 34.22 9.09 -13.00
C PHE A 52 32.86 9.83 -13.14
N THR A 53 32.88 11.16 -13.01
CA THR A 53 31.72 12.04 -13.17
C THR A 53 32.04 13.13 -14.18
N VAL A 54 31.00 13.67 -14.82
CA VAL A 54 31.07 14.82 -15.71
C VAL A 54 30.01 15.84 -15.33
N GLN A 55 30.24 17.09 -15.68
CA GLN A 55 29.33 18.18 -15.39
C GLN A 55 28.82 18.77 -16.70
N LYS A 56 27.52 18.63 -16.97
CA LYS A 56 26.90 19.22 -18.17
C LYS A 56 26.61 20.71 -18.03
N THR A 57 26.39 21.19 -16.81
CA THR A 57 26.01 22.59 -16.53
C THR A 57 27.05 23.26 -15.65
N GLN A 58 27.09 24.58 -15.59
CA GLN A 58 27.98 25.30 -14.67
C GLN A 58 27.46 25.34 -13.21
N ARG A 59 26.38 24.60 -12.89
CA ARG A 59 25.80 24.62 -11.54
C ARG A 59 26.60 23.77 -10.57
N VAL A 60 26.82 24.30 -9.37
CA VAL A 60 27.46 23.56 -8.27
C VAL A 60 26.65 22.29 -7.94
N PHE A 61 27.33 21.19 -7.62
CA PHE A 61 26.72 19.88 -7.30
C PHE A 61 25.89 19.25 -8.44
N SER A 62 26.18 19.59 -9.70
CA SER A 62 25.50 19.03 -10.88
C SER A 62 26.29 17.94 -11.61
N SER A 63 27.37 17.44 -11.01
CA SER A 63 28.17 16.34 -11.57
C SER A 63 27.36 15.06 -11.57
N ILE A 64 27.33 14.37 -12.71
CA ILE A 64 26.63 13.11 -12.90
C ILE A 64 27.61 12.03 -13.36
N PRO A 65 27.33 10.74 -13.10
CA PRO A 65 28.13 9.64 -13.65
C PRO A 65 28.26 9.75 -15.17
N ILE A 66 29.43 9.38 -15.71
CA ILE A 66 29.72 9.45 -17.15
C ILE A 66 28.67 8.69 -17.97
N ASP A 67 28.25 7.51 -17.51
CA ASP A 67 27.26 6.69 -18.18
C ASP A 67 25.88 7.38 -18.26
N GLN A 68 25.45 7.99 -17.14
CA GLN A 68 24.21 8.78 -17.11
C GLN A 68 24.27 9.99 -18.04
N ALA A 69 25.41 10.69 -18.10
CA ALA A 69 25.60 11.80 -19.03
C ALA A 69 25.53 11.35 -20.49
N HIS A 70 26.13 10.19 -20.77
CA HIS A 70 26.09 9.58 -22.09
C HIS A 70 24.67 9.16 -22.46
N GLU A 71 23.92 8.56 -21.55
CA GLU A 71 22.52 8.17 -21.76
C GLU A 71 21.61 9.39 -22.01
N GLN A 72 21.78 10.47 -21.26
CA GLN A 72 21.06 11.73 -21.51
C GLN A 72 21.36 12.33 -22.88
N ASN A 73 22.62 12.34 -23.29
CA ASN A 73 23.00 12.83 -24.62
C ASN A 73 22.43 11.94 -25.72
N ASN A 74 22.40 10.62 -25.49
CA ASN A 74 21.82 9.67 -26.42
C ASN A 74 20.31 9.83 -26.55
N ALA A 75 19.61 10.13 -25.45
CA ALA A 75 18.17 10.38 -25.45
C ALA A 75 17.78 11.59 -26.33
N CYS A 76 18.62 12.62 -26.40
CA CYS A 76 18.37 13.79 -27.25
C CYS A 76 18.42 13.48 -28.75
N ILE A 77 19.10 12.40 -29.13
CA ILE A 77 19.36 12.02 -30.53
C ILE A 77 18.47 10.83 -30.95
N LYS A 78 18.05 9.98 -30.01
CA LYS A 78 17.18 8.83 -30.25
C LYS A 78 15.73 9.28 -30.36
N GLY A 79 15.07 8.98 -31.49
CA GLY A 79 13.60 9.05 -31.59
C GLY A 79 12.91 7.88 -30.87
N ASP A 80 11.58 7.83 -30.90
CA ASP A 80 10.73 6.85 -30.18
C ASP A 80 11.04 5.37 -30.46
N GLY A 81 11.81 5.06 -31.52
CA GLY A 81 12.22 3.70 -31.89
C GLY A 81 13.54 3.21 -31.28
N GLY A 82 14.23 4.02 -30.46
CA GLY A 82 15.54 3.66 -29.89
C GLY A 82 16.67 3.59 -30.93
N ALA A 83 17.81 2.98 -30.57
CA ALA A 83 18.98 2.84 -31.46
C ALA A 83 19.04 1.48 -32.17
N VAL A 84 17.90 0.96 -32.62
CA VAL A 84 17.83 -0.35 -33.29
C VAL A 84 18.58 -0.31 -34.63
N GLY A 85 19.53 -1.24 -34.82
CA GLY A 85 20.32 -1.39 -36.05
C GLY A 85 21.52 -0.42 -36.21
N LEU A 86 21.74 0.48 -35.25
CA LEU A 86 22.85 1.45 -35.30
C LEU A 86 24.21 0.78 -35.04
N THR A 87 24.24 -0.19 -34.13
CA THR A 87 25.45 -0.95 -33.76
C THR A 87 25.88 -1.93 -34.83
N ASP A 88 24.97 -2.34 -35.71
CA ASP A 88 25.21 -3.37 -36.73
C ASP A 88 25.82 -2.78 -38.02
N ASN A 89 25.92 -1.44 -38.10
CA ASN A 89 26.58 -0.74 -39.20
C ASN A 89 27.72 0.15 -38.68
N PRO A 90 28.99 -0.28 -38.83
CA PRO A 90 30.16 0.47 -38.33
C PRO A 90 30.27 1.91 -38.85
N SER A 91 29.79 2.17 -40.08
CA SER A 91 29.82 3.51 -40.69
C SER A 91 28.70 4.41 -40.17
N ALA A 92 27.55 3.83 -39.80
CA ALA A 92 26.48 4.55 -39.13
C ALA A 92 26.85 4.84 -37.67
N LEU A 93 27.42 3.85 -36.97
CA LEU A 93 27.95 4.01 -35.62
C LEU A 93 29.03 5.10 -35.55
N ARG A 94 30.00 5.09 -36.48
CA ARG A 94 31.05 6.12 -36.51
C ARG A 94 30.48 7.52 -36.77
N ARG A 95 29.53 7.66 -37.70
CA ARG A 95 28.85 8.96 -37.94
C ARG A 95 28.10 9.43 -36.72
N TRP A 96 27.43 8.53 -36.01
CA TRP A 96 26.69 8.85 -34.80
C TRP A 96 27.63 9.23 -33.63
N MET A 97 28.75 8.53 -33.44
CA MET A 97 29.75 8.88 -32.41
C MET A 97 30.39 10.26 -32.63
N VAL A 98 30.58 10.66 -33.89
CA VAL A 98 31.23 11.94 -34.23
C VAL A 98 30.22 13.08 -34.28
N ALA A 99 29.06 12.88 -34.91
CA ALA A 99 28.06 13.94 -35.10
C ALA A 99 27.07 14.06 -33.95
N GLY A 100 26.85 12.98 -33.18
CA GLY A 100 25.86 12.93 -32.10
C GLY A 100 26.03 14.03 -31.05
N PRO A 101 27.23 14.20 -30.46
CA PRO A 101 27.49 15.26 -29.49
C PRO A 101 27.19 16.67 -30.04
N GLU A 102 27.53 16.95 -31.30
CA GLU A 102 27.27 18.25 -31.93
C GLU A 102 25.78 18.46 -32.23
N VAL A 103 25.07 17.42 -32.66
CA VAL A 103 23.61 17.48 -32.86
C VAL A 103 22.90 17.71 -31.52
N ALA A 104 23.33 17.04 -30.45
CA ALA A 104 22.78 17.25 -29.11
C ALA A 104 23.03 18.69 -28.63
N ARG A 105 24.25 19.24 -28.84
CA ARG A 105 24.58 20.63 -28.50
C ARG A 105 23.67 21.63 -29.22
N VAL A 106 23.47 21.46 -30.54
CA VAL A 106 22.62 22.36 -31.33
C VAL A 106 21.14 22.29 -30.92
N ILE A 107 20.64 21.09 -30.58
CA ILE A 107 19.26 20.93 -30.07
C ILE A 107 19.10 21.62 -28.72
N GLU A 108 20.06 21.46 -27.81
CA GLU A 108 20.05 22.08 -26.48
C GLU A 108 20.09 23.62 -26.60
N GLU A 109 20.98 24.18 -27.43
CA GLU A 109 21.04 25.62 -27.72
C GLU A 109 19.73 26.15 -28.31
N PHE A 110 19.08 25.39 -29.19
CA PHE A 110 17.80 25.78 -29.79
C PHE A 110 16.64 25.73 -28.78
N GLN A 111 16.64 24.78 -27.84
CA GLN A 111 15.62 24.64 -26.80
C GLN A 111 15.77 25.72 -25.71
N ASP A 112 17.00 26.02 -25.29
CA ASP A 112 17.29 27.09 -24.33
C ASP A 112 16.88 28.48 -24.86
N GLY A 113 16.98 28.69 -26.18
CA GLY A 113 16.49 29.91 -26.84
C GLY A 113 14.97 30.05 -26.90
N ASN A 114 14.21 28.97 -26.67
CA ASN A 114 12.77 28.91 -26.98
C ASN A 114 11.82 28.66 -25.80
N GLN A 115 12.25 28.25 -24.60
CA GLN A 115 11.30 28.05 -23.49
C GLN A 115 11.75 28.49 -22.09
N HIS A 116 11.02 29.51 -21.63
CA HIS A 116 10.68 29.80 -20.24
C HIS A 116 10.07 28.55 -19.55
N TRP A 117 10.91 27.84 -18.80
CA TRP A 117 10.63 27.03 -17.61
C TRP A 117 9.20 26.51 -17.37
N ARG A 118 8.96 25.21 -17.63
CA ARG A 118 7.95 24.43 -16.89
C ARG A 118 8.60 23.80 -15.65
N ARG A 119 8.47 24.45 -14.48
CA ARG A 119 8.70 23.79 -13.18
C ARG A 119 7.56 22.80 -12.95
N GLN A 120 7.87 21.52 -12.78
CA GLN A 120 7.04 20.64 -11.96
C GLN A 120 7.22 21.07 -10.49
N THR A 121 6.49 22.10 -10.07
CA THR A 121 6.27 22.42 -8.63
C THR A 121 4.79 22.64 -8.31
N ALA A 122 3.90 22.44 -9.28
CA ALA A 122 2.47 22.68 -9.08
C ALA A 122 1.81 21.64 -8.16
N ASP A 123 2.21 20.37 -8.25
CA ASP A 123 1.53 19.28 -7.52
C ASP A 123 1.80 19.28 -6.00
N THR A 124 2.81 20.03 -5.53
CA THR A 124 3.16 20.10 -4.11
C THR A 124 2.47 21.25 -3.38
N GLN A 125 1.98 22.28 -4.08
CA GLN A 125 1.30 23.42 -3.44
C GLN A 125 -0.16 23.11 -3.09
N GLU A 126 -0.84 22.24 -3.85
CA GLU A 126 -2.25 21.91 -3.62
C GLU A 126 -2.45 20.92 -2.45
N MET A 127 -1.42 20.15 -2.10
CA MET A 127 -1.49 19.02 -1.15
C MET A 127 -0.84 19.27 0.22
N GLY A 128 -0.38 20.51 0.45
CA GLY A 128 0.36 20.91 1.64
C GLY A 128 1.77 20.31 1.71
N ASN A 129 2.64 20.87 2.55
CA ASN A 129 3.99 20.36 2.75
C ASN A 129 3.95 19.00 3.48
N PRO A 130 4.32 17.88 2.85
CA PRO A 130 4.25 16.56 3.49
C PRO A 130 5.26 16.38 4.62
N PHE A 131 6.25 17.28 4.75
CA PHE A 131 7.25 17.24 5.82
C PHE A 131 6.83 18.03 7.08
N GLU A 132 5.69 18.72 7.05
CA GLU A 132 5.08 19.39 8.21
C GLU A 132 4.03 18.51 8.91
N GLU A 133 3.82 17.28 8.43
CA GLU A 133 2.81 16.36 8.95
C GLU A 133 3.36 15.56 10.16
N GLU A 134 2.88 15.86 11.37
CA GLU A 134 3.29 15.19 12.63
C GLU A 134 2.56 13.86 12.92
N SER A 135 1.95 13.23 11.90
CA SER A 135 1.20 11.98 12.09
C SER A 135 2.13 10.76 12.22
N GLN A 136 1.75 9.80 13.07
CA GLN A 136 2.39 8.47 13.11
C GLN A 136 1.90 7.54 11.98
N ASP A 137 0.88 7.95 11.22
CA ASP A 137 0.33 7.16 10.12
C ASP A 137 1.21 7.23 8.87
N VAL A 138 1.40 6.09 8.19
CA VAL A 138 2.07 6.05 6.88
C VAL A 138 1.05 6.43 5.80
N VAL A 139 1.28 7.55 5.12
CA VAL A 139 0.35 8.13 4.15
C VAL A 139 0.94 8.10 2.74
N LYS A 140 0.15 7.70 1.74
CA LYS A 140 0.53 7.86 0.33
C LYS A 140 0.50 9.34 -0.05
N LEU A 141 1.62 9.87 -0.54
CA LEU A 141 1.79 11.30 -0.80
C LEU A 141 0.85 11.85 -1.88
N ASP A 142 0.46 11.05 -2.85
CA ASP A 142 -0.36 11.42 -4.01
C ASP A 142 -1.88 11.36 -3.75
N THR A 143 -2.31 10.51 -2.82
CA THR A 143 -3.71 10.16 -2.60
C THR A 143 -4.18 10.38 -1.17
N LYS A 144 -3.26 10.71 -0.25
CA LYS A 144 -3.47 10.82 1.20
C LYS A 144 -4.12 9.57 1.82
N GLU A 145 -3.93 8.41 1.19
CA GLU A 145 -4.42 7.13 1.70
C GLU A 145 -3.53 6.63 2.83
N ILE A 146 -4.14 6.21 3.94
CA ILE A 146 -3.41 5.60 5.06
C ILE A 146 -3.11 4.14 4.71
N ALA A 147 -1.83 3.77 4.76
CA ALA A 147 -1.40 2.40 4.53
C ALA A 147 -1.99 1.47 5.60
N GLY A 148 -2.45 0.28 5.18
CA GLY A 148 -2.94 -0.73 6.11
C GLY A 148 -1.82 -1.24 7.04
N PRO A 149 -2.14 -1.80 8.23
CA PRO A 149 -1.13 -2.24 9.21
C PRO A 149 -0.06 -3.17 8.64
N ALA A 150 -0.43 -4.09 7.75
CA ALA A 150 0.51 -5.01 7.10
C ALA A 150 1.53 -4.29 6.19
N ALA A 151 1.11 -3.22 5.50
CA ALA A 151 2.00 -2.40 4.68
C ALA A 151 2.95 -1.58 5.57
N VAL A 152 2.44 -1.02 6.66
CA VAL A 152 3.25 -0.30 7.66
C VAL A 152 4.33 -1.21 8.25
N GLU A 153 3.94 -2.39 8.72
CA GLU A 153 4.88 -3.38 9.26
C GLU A 153 5.93 -3.80 8.24
N THR A 154 5.52 -3.98 6.97
CA THR A 154 6.44 -4.30 5.87
C THR A 154 7.46 -3.20 5.64
N VAL A 155 7.04 -1.94 5.56
CA VAL A 155 7.93 -0.77 5.38
C VAL A 155 8.92 -0.66 6.55
N MET A 156 8.40 -0.75 7.78
CA MET A 156 9.22 -0.61 9.00
C MET A 156 10.29 -1.70 9.12
N ASN A 157 9.99 -2.92 8.66
CA ASN A 157 10.92 -4.05 8.72
C ASN A 157 11.80 -4.20 7.47
N ALA A 158 11.50 -3.53 6.36
CA ALA A 158 12.19 -3.73 5.09
C ALA A 158 13.71 -3.56 5.20
N LYS A 159 14.18 -2.48 5.85
CA LYS A 159 15.63 -2.24 6.04
C LYS A 159 16.29 -3.37 6.83
N ARG A 160 15.65 -3.84 7.92
CA ARG A 160 16.15 -4.94 8.76
C ARG A 160 16.26 -6.24 7.97
N ILE A 161 15.21 -6.62 7.24
CA ILE A 161 15.20 -7.82 6.37
C ILE A 161 16.34 -7.75 5.35
N GLY A 162 16.48 -6.59 4.71
CA GLY A 162 17.55 -6.35 3.75
C GLY A 162 18.95 -6.43 4.35
N GLN A 163 19.12 -5.90 5.57
CA GLN A 163 20.38 -5.93 6.31
C GLN A 163 20.81 -7.36 6.63
N GLU A 164 19.90 -8.18 7.17
CA GLU A 164 20.15 -9.59 7.49
C GLU A 164 20.58 -10.38 6.24
N GLN A 165 19.95 -10.10 5.10
CA GLN A 165 20.30 -10.73 3.82
C GLN A 165 21.65 -10.26 3.27
N PHE A 166 21.95 -8.97 3.40
CA PHE A 166 23.24 -8.42 2.99
C PHE A 166 24.38 -9.03 3.81
N GLU A 167 24.21 -9.14 5.13
CA GLU A 167 25.19 -9.75 6.03
C GLU A 167 25.38 -11.24 5.73
N ALA A 168 24.28 -11.98 5.50
CA ALA A 168 24.33 -13.38 5.12
C ALA A 168 25.07 -13.56 3.78
N PHE A 169 24.72 -12.76 2.76
CA PHE A 169 25.37 -12.81 1.44
C PHE A 169 26.87 -12.50 1.55
N THR A 170 27.24 -11.46 2.30
CA THR A 170 28.64 -11.08 2.50
C THR A 170 29.42 -12.20 3.18
N ARG A 171 28.85 -12.82 4.22
CA ARG A 171 29.47 -13.93 4.92
C ARG A 171 29.64 -15.15 4.02
N GLU A 172 28.56 -15.63 3.43
CA GLU A 172 28.54 -16.87 2.65
C GLU A 172 29.32 -16.77 1.34
N CYS A 173 29.23 -15.63 0.62
CA CYS A 173 29.79 -15.49 -0.72
C CYS A 173 31.16 -14.80 -0.75
N LEU A 174 31.42 -13.83 0.14
CA LEU A 174 32.62 -12.99 0.07
C LEU A 174 33.69 -13.36 1.11
N LEU A 175 33.28 -13.76 2.30
CA LEU A 175 34.18 -14.14 3.41
C LEU A 175 34.46 -15.64 3.41
N ASP A 176 33.44 -16.46 3.69
CA ASP A 176 33.58 -17.91 3.86
C ASP A 176 33.63 -18.65 2.52
N ARG A 177 33.11 -18.02 1.45
CA ARG A 177 33.07 -18.55 0.07
C ARG A 177 32.43 -19.94 -0.01
N THR A 178 31.40 -20.17 0.80
CA THR A 178 30.62 -21.41 0.82
C THR A 178 29.59 -21.48 -0.30
N LYS A 179 29.21 -20.33 -0.87
CA LYS A 179 28.31 -20.19 -2.02
C LYS A 179 28.96 -19.37 -3.13
N ALA A 180 28.53 -19.61 -4.37
CA ALA A 180 29.00 -18.84 -5.52
C ALA A 180 28.26 -17.50 -5.62
N VAL A 181 28.94 -16.45 -6.07
CA VAL A 181 28.34 -15.11 -6.19
C VAL A 181 27.17 -15.09 -7.17
N ASP A 182 27.21 -15.94 -8.19
CA ASP A 182 26.17 -16.11 -9.22
C ASP A 182 24.95 -16.93 -8.76
N ASP A 183 25.02 -17.57 -7.58
CA ASP A 183 23.93 -18.37 -7.05
C ASP A 183 22.62 -17.55 -6.95
N PRO A 184 21.45 -18.19 -7.15
CA PRO A 184 20.17 -17.52 -7.03
C PRO A 184 19.96 -16.89 -5.64
N ILE A 185 19.64 -15.59 -5.62
CA ILE A 185 19.28 -14.89 -4.38
C ILE A 185 17.77 -15.06 -4.14
N PRO A 186 17.33 -15.56 -2.97
CA PRO A 186 15.92 -15.66 -2.62
C PRO A 186 15.23 -14.29 -2.65
N ARG A 187 13.99 -14.26 -3.16
CA ARG A 187 13.18 -13.03 -3.23
C ARG A 187 12.24 -12.90 -2.04
N ASN A 188 12.18 -11.71 -1.46
CA ASN A 188 11.31 -11.35 -0.34
C ASN A 188 9.85 -11.13 -0.77
N LYS A 189 9.63 -10.57 -1.95
CA LYS A 189 8.30 -10.19 -2.47
C LYS A 189 7.50 -9.32 -1.48
N LEU A 190 8.17 -8.37 -0.83
CA LEU A 190 7.56 -7.48 0.16
C LEU A 190 6.38 -6.72 -0.45
N LYS A 191 5.20 -6.82 0.18
CA LYS A 191 3.99 -6.12 -0.25
C LYS A 191 3.91 -4.76 0.42
N VAL A 192 4.63 -3.79 -0.15
CA VAL A 192 4.76 -2.45 0.43
C VAL A 192 3.49 -1.60 0.23
N PHE A 193 2.90 -1.61 -0.97
CA PHE A 193 1.73 -0.77 -1.30
C PHE A 193 0.55 -1.53 -1.93
N SER A 194 0.65 -2.86 -2.03
CA SER A 194 -0.38 -3.72 -2.60
C SER A 194 -1.06 -4.57 -1.51
N THR A 195 -2.06 -3.98 -0.86
CA THR A 195 -3.05 -4.73 -0.09
C THR A 195 -4.43 -4.40 -0.59
N SER A 196 -4.82 -5.04 -1.70
CA SER A 196 -6.16 -5.62 -1.69
C SER A 196 -6.15 -6.62 -0.54
N THR A 197 -6.87 -6.33 0.55
CA THR A 197 -7.30 -7.36 1.49
C THR A 197 -7.63 -8.63 0.69
N PRO A 198 -7.12 -9.82 1.06
CA PRO A 198 -7.50 -11.04 0.37
C PRO A 198 -9.02 -11.07 0.29
N ARG A 199 -9.56 -11.05 -0.93
CA ARG A 199 -11.01 -11.14 -1.14
C ARG A 199 -11.47 -12.35 -0.34
N SER A 200 -12.38 -12.14 0.61
CA SER A 200 -13.04 -13.25 1.28
C SER A 200 -13.56 -14.19 0.20
N GLN A 201 -13.30 -15.49 0.34
CA GLN A 201 -13.85 -16.49 -0.57
C GLN A 201 -15.35 -16.22 -0.76
N SER A 202 -15.83 -16.33 -2.00
CA SER A 202 -17.25 -16.13 -2.27
C SER A 202 -18.09 -17.12 -1.43
N LYS A 203 -19.32 -16.75 -1.05
CA LYS A 203 -20.21 -17.62 -0.26
C LYS A 203 -20.31 -19.05 -0.81
N GLY A 204 -20.34 -19.20 -2.15
CA GLY A 204 -20.36 -20.51 -2.80
C GLY A 204 -19.08 -21.33 -2.63
N GLN A 205 -17.90 -20.68 -2.62
CA GLN A 205 -16.63 -21.36 -2.37
C GLN A 205 -16.49 -21.78 -0.90
N GLN A 206 -16.99 -20.97 0.04
CA GLN A 206 -17.01 -21.30 1.47
C GLN A 206 -17.93 -22.48 1.75
N GLN A 207 -19.14 -22.50 1.17
CA GLN A 207 -20.06 -23.64 1.30
C GLN A 207 -19.45 -24.93 0.74
N LEU A 208 -18.81 -24.88 -0.44
CA LEU A 208 -18.17 -26.06 -1.02
C LEU A 208 -17.01 -26.59 -0.16
N ALA A 209 -16.23 -25.70 0.46
CA ALA A 209 -15.17 -26.08 1.39
C ALA A 209 -15.74 -26.72 2.67
N SER A 210 -16.82 -26.16 3.22
CA SER A 210 -17.53 -26.71 4.39
C SER A 210 -18.03 -28.12 4.11
N VAL A 211 -18.74 -28.33 3.00
CA VAL A 211 -19.29 -29.64 2.64
C VAL A 211 -18.19 -30.69 2.42
N LYS A 212 -17.03 -30.30 1.87
CA LYS A 212 -15.88 -31.20 1.73
C LYS A 212 -15.30 -31.59 3.08
N ASN A 213 -15.14 -30.63 4.00
CA ASN A 213 -14.64 -30.89 5.35
C ASN A 213 -15.62 -31.77 6.13
N ASP A 214 -16.92 -31.50 6.05
CA ASP A 214 -17.96 -32.30 6.68
C ASP A 214 -17.93 -33.74 6.14
N ARG A 215 -17.86 -33.91 4.82
CA ARG A 215 -17.75 -35.23 4.20
C ARG A 215 -16.54 -36.00 4.71
N GLU A 216 -15.39 -35.35 4.83
CA GLU A 216 -14.16 -35.99 5.30
C GLU A 216 -14.22 -36.34 6.79
N LEU A 217 -14.77 -35.44 7.61
CA LEU A 217 -15.00 -35.68 9.03
C LEU A 217 -15.97 -36.85 9.24
N PHE A 218 -17.12 -36.85 8.57
CA PHE A 218 -18.10 -37.95 8.65
C PHE A 218 -17.53 -39.27 8.14
N ALA A 219 -16.72 -39.26 7.08
CA ALA A 219 -16.06 -40.49 6.61
C ALA A 219 -15.11 -41.05 7.67
N ARG A 220 -14.29 -40.21 8.30
CA ARG A 220 -13.37 -40.62 9.38
C ARG A 220 -14.11 -41.12 10.62
N LEU A 221 -15.18 -40.42 11.03
CA LEU A 221 -16.00 -40.81 12.17
C LEU A 221 -16.75 -42.12 11.91
N TYR A 222 -17.31 -42.30 10.71
CA TYR A 222 -17.97 -43.54 10.30
C TYR A 222 -17.01 -44.74 10.36
N ILE A 223 -15.81 -44.60 9.79
CA ILE A 223 -14.76 -45.65 9.85
C ILE A 223 -14.38 -45.93 11.31
N GLY A 224 -14.25 -44.88 12.13
CA GLY A 224 -13.96 -45.00 13.56
C GLY A 224 -15.04 -45.79 14.33
N CYS A 225 -16.32 -45.51 14.06
CA CYS A 225 -17.45 -46.23 14.65
C CYS A 225 -17.49 -47.69 14.22
N GLN A 226 -17.28 -48.00 12.93
CA GLN A 226 -17.25 -49.36 12.42
C GLN A 226 -16.10 -50.20 13.01
N THR A 227 -14.94 -49.58 13.25
CA THR A 227 -13.76 -50.30 13.79
C THR A 227 -13.86 -50.55 15.29
N ARG A 228 -14.69 -49.80 16.02
CA ARG A 228 -14.76 -49.81 17.49
C ARG A 228 -16.11 -50.26 18.04
N ASP A 229 -16.98 -50.81 17.19
CA ASP A 229 -18.35 -51.20 17.53
C ASP A 229 -19.17 -50.05 18.15
N GLY A 230 -18.96 -48.83 17.63
CA GLY A 230 -19.59 -47.61 18.14
C GLY A 230 -21.00 -47.41 17.59
N ASN A 231 -21.93 -46.95 18.44
CA ASN A 231 -23.30 -46.65 18.05
C ASN A 231 -23.38 -45.34 17.24
N LEU A 232 -23.77 -45.44 15.96
CA LEU A 232 -23.95 -44.28 15.08
C LEU A 232 -25.07 -43.34 15.55
N GLU A 233 -26.14 -43.87 16.14
CA GLU A 233 -27.29 -43.08 16.58
C GLU A 233 -26.96 -42.20 17.79
N GLU A 234 -26.06 -42.68 18.66
CA GLU A 234 -25.51 -41.88 19.77
C GLU A 234 -24.51 -40.84 19.27
N LEU A 235 -23.68 -41.19 18.29
CA LEU A 235 -22.73 -40.26 17.65
C LEU A 235 -23.45 -39.06 17.02
N PHE A 236 -24.53 -39.28 16.26
CA PHE A 236 -25.28 -38.20 15.60
C PHE A 236 -26.17 -37.39 16.55
N ARG A 237 -26.30 -37.79 17.83
CA ARG A 237 -27.04 -37.04 18.84
C ARG A 237 -26.30 -35.78 19.29
N HIS A 238 -24.99 -35.71 19.07
CA HIS A 238 -24.13 -34.60 19.49
C HIS A 238 -23.56 -33.83 18.29
N GLU A 239 -23.27 -32.54 18.49
CA GLU A 239 -22.58 -31.73 17.49
C GLU A 239 -21.13 -32.21 17.36
N ASN A 240 -20.77 -32.77 16.21
CA ASN A 240 -19.45 -33.36 15.97
C ASN A 240 -18.47 -32.39 15.27
N GLN A 241 -18.90 -31.15 15.00
CA GLN A 241 -18.09 -30.14 14.33
C GLN A 241 -17.23 -29.37 15.34
N ALA A 242 -16.07 -28.87 14.88
CA ALA A 242 -15.16 -28.08 15.72
C ALA A 242 -15.78 -26.74 16.19
N CYS A 243 -16.84 -26.27 15.51
CA CYS A 243 -17.59 -25.08 15.88
C CYS A 243 -19.09 -25.42 15.86
N PRO A 244 -19.84 -25.15 16.94
CA PRO A 244 -21.29 -25.37 16.99
C PRO A 244 -22.05 -24.65 15.86
N PRO A 245 -22.81 -25.35 15.01
CA PRO A 245 -23.68 -24.73 14.00
C PRO A 245 -24.74 -23.80 14.61
N ALA A 246 -25.18 -24.10 15.84
CA ALA A 246 -26.13 -23.25 16.56
C ALA A 246 -25.57 -21.86 16.90
N LEU A 247 -24.24 -21.72 17.00
CA LEU A 247 -23.56 -20.49 17.45
C LEU A 247 -22.65 -19.87 16.38
N SER A 248 -22.34 -20.60 15.31
CA SER A 248 -21.38 -20.17 14.30
C SER A 248 -21.72 -20.67 12.90
N ASP A 249 -21.43 -19.84 11.90
CA ASP A 249 -21.46 -20.18 10.49
C ASP A 249 -20.01 -20.36 10.02
N GLY A 250 -19.53 -21.61 9.97
CA GLY A 250 -18.16 -21.93 9.57
C GLY A 250 -17.09 -21.29 10.45
N GLY A 251 -17.31 -21.22 11.77
CA GLY A 251 -16.41 -20.59 12.74
C GLY A 251 -16.51 -19.06 12.80
N SER A 252 -17.42 -18.44 12.04
CA SER A 252 -17.76 -17.02 12.17
C SER A 252 -19.02 -16.83 13.00
N LEU A 253 -19.15 -15.67 13.67
CA LEU A 253 -20.36 -15.29 14.40
C LEU A 253 -21.59 -15.29 13.48
N CYS A 254 -22.68 -15.93 13.92
CA CYS A 254 -23.98 -15.83 13.27
C CYS A 254 -24.46 -14.36 13.29
N THR A 255 -24.74 -13.81 12.12
CA THR A 255 -25.25 -12.44 12.00
C THR A 255 -26.76 -12.47 11.74
N GLY A 256 -27.56 -11.93 12.66
CA GLY A 256 -28.98 -11.66 12.46
C GLY A 256 -29.26 -10.17 12.19
N THR A 257 -30.46 -9.85 11.72
CA THR A 257 -30.88 -8.45 11.57
C THR A 257 -31.48 -8.00 12.90
N LYS A 258 -31.08 -6.83 13.42
CA LYS A 258 -31.67 -6.32 14.68
C LYS A 258 -33.19 -6.20 14.62
N ASN A 259 -33.75 -6.01 13.41
CA ASN A 259 -35.20 -5.96 13.19
C ASN A 259 -35.90 -7.30 13.47
N ASP A 260 -35.19 -8.42 13.40
CA ASP A 260 -35.78 -9.73 13.71
C ASP A 260 -36.15 -9.82 15.19
N LEU A 261 -35.45 -9.07 16.06
CA LEU A 261 -35.79 -8.94 17.48
C LEU A 261 -36.97 -8.02 17.73
N LEU A 262 -37.22 -7.03 16.86
CA LEU A 262 -38.37 -6.13 17.00
C LEU A 262 -39.67 -6.91 16.90
N THR A 263 -39.79 -7.83 15.94
CA THR A 263 -40.95 -8.74 15.82
C THR A 263 -41.19 -9.51 17.13
N CYS A 264 -40.13 -10.08 17.73
CA CYS A 264 -40.26 -10.80 19.00
C CYS A 264 -40.66 -9.89 20.17
N LEU A 265 -40.17 -8.64 20.19
CA LEU A 265 -40.51 -7.67 21.23
C LEU A 265 -41.92 -7.13 21.08
N GLU A 266 -42.41 -6.96 19.85
CA GLU A 266 -43.79 -6.56 19.54
C GLU A 266 -44.79 -7.63 20.00
N GLU A 267 -44.45 -8.92 19.87
CA GLU A 267 -45.29 -10.02 20.38
C GLU A 267 -45.40 -10.03 21.92
N VAL A 268 -44.35 -9.61 22.61
CA VAL A 268 -44.31 -9.52 24.09
C VAL A 268 -44.93 -8.21 24.58
N SER A 269 -44.89 -7.17 23.77
CA SER A 269 -45.42 -5.84 24.07
C SER A 269 -46.90 -5.78 23.66
N GLY A 270 -47.81 -6.10 24.59
CA GLY A 270 -49.25 -5.94 24.36
C GLY A 270 -49.62 -4.51 23.90
N PRO A 271 -50.84 -4.28 23.38
CA PRO A 271 -51.23 -3.02 22.75
C PRO A 271 -51.14 -1.83 23.72
N LEU A 272 -50.02 -1.13 23.69
CA LEU A 272 -49.79 0.10 24.43
C LEU A 272 -50.52 1.24 23.72
N LYS A 273 -51.66 1.66 24.26
CA LYS A 273 -52.19 3.00 23.97
C LYS A 273 -51.25 4.02 24.60
N THR A 274 -50.54 4.79 23.79
CA THR A 274 -49.78 5.94 24.27
C THR A 274 -50.18 7.17 23.48
N GLU A 275 -50.77 8.13 24.19
CA GLU A 275 -50.72 9.54 23.78
C GLU A 275 -49.24 9.91 23.70
N THR A 276 -48.76 10.22 22.51
CA THR A 276 -47.37 10.61 22.29
C THR A 276 -47.13 11.99 22.91
N PRO A 277 -46.21 12.14 23.87
CA PRO A 277 -45.89 13.44 24.43
C PRO A 277 -45.26 14.33 23.35
N VAL A 278 -45.41 15.65 23.52
CA VAL A 278 -44.79 16.64 22.63
C VAL A 278 -43.28 16.43 22.63
N THR A 279 -42.70 16.19 21.45
CA THR A 279 -41.28 15.92 21.31
C THR A 279 -40.48 17.21 21.49
N THR A 280 -39.68 17.29 22.54
CA THR A 280 -38.85 18.47 22.86
C THR A 280 -37.39 18.34 22.43
N CYS A 281 -36.94 17.11 22.17
CA CYS A 281 -35.56 16.78 21.80
C CYS A 281 -35.54 15.70 20.71
N ILE A 282 -34.57 15.79 19.79
CA ILE A 282 -34.25 14.74 18.83
C ILE A 282 -32.81 14.28 19.07
N VAL A 283 -32.61 12.96 19.13
CA VAL A 283 -31.29 12.34 19.13
C VAL A 283 -31.10 11.64 17.79
N LEU A 284 -30.06 12.03 17.05
CA LEU A 284 -29.73 11.47 15.75
C LEU A 284 -28.48 10.60 15.83
N ASP A 285 -28.54 9.42 15.21
CA ASP A 285 -27.36 8.61 14.92
C ASP A 285 -26.60 9.26 13.76
N GLY A 286 -25.46 9.88 14.05
CA GLY A 286 -24.65 10.60 13.07
C GLY A 286 -24.16 9.73 11.93
N ALA A 287 -23.80 8.46 12.20
CA ALA A 287 -23.36 7.55 11.15
C ALA A 287 -24.51 7.24 10.18
N ALA A 288 -25.71 7.01 10.71
CA ALA A 288 -26.90 6.79 9.90
C ALA A 288 -27.28 8.04 9.07
N ILE A 289 -27.15 9.24 9.64
CA ILE A 289 -27.43 10.47 8.91
C ILE A 289 -26.43 10.68 7.77
N VAL A 290 -25.14 10.46 7.99
CA VAL A 290 -24.12 10.57 6.91
C VAL A 290 -24.37 9.55 5.80
N GLN A 291 -24.86 8.36 6.14
CA GLN A 291 -25.24 7.35 5.15
C GLN A 291 -26.47 7.78 4.33
N MET A 292 -27.42 8.43 4.97
CA MET A 292 -28.64 8.94 4.33
C MET A 292 -28.35 10.17 3.46
N LEU A 293 -27.54 11.10 3.94
CA LEU A 293 -27.21 12.36 3.27
C LEU A 293 -26.02 12.17 2.34
N LYS A 294 -26.30 11.75 1.10
CA LYS A 294 -25.24 11.60 0.09
C LYS A 294 -24.71 12.97 -0.36
N PRO A 295 -23.41 13.10 -0.64
CA PRO A 295 -22.77 14.39 -0.93
C PRO A 295 -23.15 15.08 -2.24
N ALA A 296 -24.00 14.47 -3.06
CA ALA A 296 -24.48 15.01 -4.34
C ALA A 296 -23.32 15.54 -5.22
N ALA A 297 -23.33 16.83 -5.59
CA ALA A 297 -22.33 17.47 -6.43
C ALA A 297 -21.14 18.09 -5.65
N SER A 298 -21.08 17.90 -4.33
CA SER A 298 -20.01 18.44 -3.49
C SER A 298 -18.67 17.81 -3.86
N LYS A 299 -17.64 18.64 -4.03
CA LYS A 299 -16.29 18.19 -4.38
C LYS A 299 -15.45 17.93 -3.13
N THR A 300 -15.65 18.71 -2.07
CA THR A 300 -14.90 18.61 -0.81
C THR A 300 -15.81 18.30 0.38
N PHE A 301 -15.24 17.77 1.46
CA PHE A 301 -16.00 17.54 2.70
C PHE A 301 -16.54 18.83 3.33
N GLU A 302 -15.85 19.96 3.14
CA GLU A 302 -16.35 21.28 3.57
C GLU A 302 -17.62 21.68 2.81
N GLU A 303 -17.61 21.55 1.48
CA GLU A 303 -18.80 21.82 0.65
C GLU A 303 -19.97 20.92 1.07
N TYR A 304 -19.72 19.62 1.29
CA TYR A 304 -20.73 18.70 1.78
C TYR A 304 -21.32 19.12 3.14
N ALA A 305 -20.45 19.52 4.07
CA ALA A 305 -20.88 19.95 5.39
C ALA A 305 -21.77 21.20 5.31
N GLN A 306 -21.35 22.22 4.55
CA GLN A 306 -22.05 23.50 4.44
C GLN A 306 -23.33 23.43 3.60
N GLN A 307 -23.34 22.64 2.52
CA GLN A 307 -24.46 22.60 1.56
C GLN A 307 -25.52 21.56 1.91
N ILE A 308 -25.16 20.48 2.62
CA ILE A 308 -26.06 19.34 2.82
C ILE A 308 -26.22 19.01 4.30
N PHE A 309 -25.13 18.72 5.00
CA PHE A 309 -25.20 18.19 6.36
C PHE A 309 -25.75 19.21 7.37
N ILE A 310 -25.17 20.42 7.41
CA ILE A 310 -25.59 21.50 8.33
C ILE A 310 -27.01 22.01 8.03
N PRO A 311 -27.40 22.26 6.76
CA PRO A 311 -28.77 22.66 6.44
C PRO A 311 -29.82 21.63 6.87
N TYR A 312 -29.52 20.34 6.74
CA TYR A 312 -30.41 19.28 7.22
C TYR A 312 -30.58 19.34 8.75
N MET A 313 -29.48 19.46 9.50
CA MET A 313 -29.52 19.61 10.96
C MET A 313 -30.31 20.84 11.39
N SER A 314 -30.07 21.97 10.72
CA SER A 314 -30.73 23.25 11.02
C SER A 314 -32.24 23.15 10.81
N THR A 315 -32.68 22.44 9.77
CA THR A 315 -34.10 22.20 9.52
C THR A 315 -34.74 21.35 10.63
N LYS A 316 -34.04 20.32 11.12
CA LYS A 316 -34.56 19.50 12.23
C LYS A 316 -34.61 20.28 13.54
N LEU A 317 -33.62 21.11 13.80
CA LEU A 317 -33.58 21.97 14.99
C LEU A 317 -34.73 22.99 15.04
N GLN A 318 -35.32 23.39 13.90
CA GLN A 318 -36.49 24.28 13.91
C GLN A 318 -37.72 23.65 14.59
N THR A 319 -37.81 22.32 14.63
CA THR A 319 -38.95 21.60 15.19
C THR A 319 -38.80 21.22 16.66
N VAL A 320 -37.60 21.36 17.25
CA VAL A 320 -37.30 20.92 18.62
C VAL A 320 -36.38 21.89 19.34
N SER A 321 -36.49 21.93 20.67
CA SER A 321 -35.62 22.79 21.50
C SER A 321 -34.17 22.30 21.59
N ARG A 322 -33.92 21.01 21.31
CA ARG A 322 -32.59 20.39 21.40
C ARG A 322 -32.41 19.31 20.33
N LEU A 323 -31.24 19.29 19.71
CA LEU A 323 -30.81 18.23 18.80
C LEU A 323 -29.43 17.73 19.24
N ASP A 324 -29.35 16.43 19.55
CA ASP A 324 -28.10 15.76 19.89
C ASP A 324 -27.68 14.83 18.75
N LEU A 325 -26.43 14.97 18.30
CA LEU A 325 -25.84 14.11 17.28
C LEU A 325 -24.88 13.12 17.96
N VAL A 326 -25.20 11.84 17.89
CA VAL A 326 -24.43 10.77 18.54
C VAL A 326 -23.64 10.01 17.50
N TRP A 327 -22.33 9.89 17.72
CA TRP A 327 -21.44 9.16 16.83
C TRP A 327 -21.03 7.82 17.44
N ASP A 328 -20.84 6.85 16.55
CA ASP A 328 -20.32 5.54 16.94
C ASP A 328 -18.91 5.63 17.53
N THR A 329 -18.72 5.01 18.70
CA THR A 329 -17.38 4.73 19.24
C THR A 329 -17.01 3.28 18.94
N TYR A 330 -15.85 3.08 18.32
CA TYR A 330 -15.33 1.75 18.00
C TYR A 330 -14.13 1.46 18.91
N LEU A 331 -14.38 0.75 20.00
CA LEU A 331 -13.33 0.30 20.91
C LEU A 331 -12.56 -0.88 20.29
N ALA A 332 -11.25 -0.95 20.58
CA ALA A 332 -10.44 -2.13 20.27
C ALA A 332 -11.09 -3.38 20.92
N ASP A 333 -11.00 -4.52 20.22
CA ASP A 333 -11.56 -5.81 20.65
C ASP A 333 -13.08 -5.86 20.90
N SER A 334 -13.82 -4.82 20.51
CA SER A 334 -15.28 -4.85 20.54
C SER A 334 -15.87 -5.59 19.33
N LEU A 335 -17.03 -6.25 19.53
CA LEU A 335 -17.82 -6.85 18.45
C LEU A 335 -18.15 -5.85 17.34
N LYS A 336 -18.38 -4.59 17.71
CA LYS A 336 -18.67 -3.50 16.77
C LYS A 336 -17.42 -3.12 15.95
N GLY A 337 -16.25 -3.05 16.59
CA GLY A 337 -14.97 -2.79 15.94
C GLY A 337 -14.58 -3.90 14.96
N SER A 338 -14.69 -5.16 15.36
CA SER A 338 -14.39 -6.31 14.49
C SER A 338 -15.37 -6.43 13.31
N THR A 339 -16.65 -6.13 13.53
CA THR A 339 -17.66 -6.11 12.46
C THR A 339 -17.42 -4.96 11.46
N ARG A 340 -17.04 -3.76 11.93
CA ARG A 340 -16.67 -2.63 11.05
C ARG A 340 -15.47 -2.98 10.16
N ALA A 341 -14.45 -3.62 10.73
CA ALA A 341 -13.24 -4.04 10.00
C ALA A 341 -13.56 -5.03 8.86
N LYS A 342 -14.63 -5.82 8.98
CA LYS A 342 -15.08 -6.76 7.93
C LYS A 342 -15.99 -6.12 6.87
N ARG A 343 -16.67 -5.00 7.17
CA ARG A 343 -17.64 -4.35 6.28
C ARG A 343 -17.01 -3.36 5.30
N GLY A 344 -15.97 -2.62 5.72
CA GLY A 344 -15.31 -1.62 4.88
C GLY A 344 -14.42 -2.27 3.82
N GLN A 345 -14.85 -2.25 2.55
CA GLN A 345 -14.01 -2.63 1.40
C GLN A 345 -13.38 -1.41 0.70
N GLY A 346 -13.77 -0.19 1.08
CA GLY A 346 -13.21 1.04 0.53
C GLY A 346 -11.94 1.49 1.23
N VAL A 347 -11.24 2.40 0.55
CA VAL A 347 -10.03 3.00 1.07
C VAL A 347 -10.38 3.95 2.21
N ARG A 348 -9.68 3.82 3.34
CA ARG A 348 -9.80 4.76 4.46
C ARG A 348 -9.21 6.10 4.02
N ARG A 349 -10.07 7.12 3.96
CA ARG A 349 -9.68 8.50 3.68
C ARG A 349 -9.91 9.35 4.91
N ARG A 350 -8.96 10.24 5.23
CA ARG A 350 -9.11 11.20 6.32
C ARG A 350 -10.16 12.25 5.94
N VAL A 351 -11.07 12.53 6.87
CA VAL A 351 -12.09 13.58 6.68
C VAL A 351 -11.50 14.90 7.18
N VAL A 352 -11.07 15.74 6.23
CA VAL A 352 -10.61 17.12 6.46
C VAL A 352 -11.31 18.05 5.47
N ALA A 353 -11.49 19.32 5.82
CA ALA A 353 -12.28 20.29 5.06
C ALA A 353 -11.95 20.30 3.55
N ALA A 354 -10.67 20.43 3.22
CA ALA A 354 -10.18 20.50 1.83
C ALA A 354 -10.11 19.15 1.10
N ALA A 355 -10.28 18.01 1.79
CA ALA A 355 -10.15 16.71 1.13
C ALA A 355 -11.33 16.44 0.19
N ALA A 356 -11.00 15.87 -0.97
CA ALA A 356 -11.98 15.52 -1.98
C ALA A 356 -12.89 14.38 -1.51
N ILE A 357 -14.16 14.47 -1.86
CA ILE A 357 -15.15 13.42 -1.59
C ILE A 357 -14.83 12.16 -2.40
N PRO A 358 -14.90 10.97 -1.79
CA PRO A 358 -14.69 9.72 -2.51
C PRO A 358 -15.72 9.51 -3.61
N GLY A 359 -15.28 9.11 -4.81
CA GLY A 359 -16.18 8.83 -5.93
C GLY A 359 -17.18 7.70 -5.66
N ASN A 360 -16.86 6.79 -4.73
CA ASN A 360 -17.82 5.79 -4.22
C ASN A 360 -18.08 6.01 -2.73
N TRP A 361 -19.11 6.81 -2.43
CA TRP A 361 -19.54 7.14 -1.07
C TRP A 361 -19.90 5.90 -0.24
N GLN A 362 -20.52 4.90 -0.87
CA GLN A 362 -21.01 3.70 -0.18
C GLN A 362 -19.88 2.76 0.24
N ASN A 363 -18.76 2.75 -0.49
CA ASN A 363 -17.56 2.02 -0.09
C ASN A 363 -16.75 2.76 0.98
N PHE A 364 -16.87 4.09 1.04
CA PHE A 364 -16.14 4.93 1.99
C PHE A 364 -16.68 4.82 3.42
N LEU A 365 -18.01 4.73 3.57
CA LEU A 365 -18.69 4.50 4.86
C LEU A 365 -18.50 3.05 5.34
#